data_AF-A0A1M5SB04-F1
#
_entry.id   AF-A0A1M5SB04-F1
#
_cell.length_a   1.000
_cell.length_b   1.000
_cell.length_c   1.000
_cell.angle_alpha   90.00
_cell.angle_beta   90.00
_cell.angle_gamma   90.00
#
_symmetry.space_group_name_H-M   'P 1'
#
loop_
_entity.id
_entity.type
_entity.pdbx_description
1 polymer ?
#
loop_
_entity_poly.entity_id
_entity_poly.type
_entity_poly.pdbx_seq_one_letter_code
_entity_poly.pdbx_strand_id
1 'polypeptide(L)'
;MKHYDELEWIFYKEKAFSKEKSKEMEEHLYECDECMEIFLSLIGSEEIDSAEETISSDFNHRTMEDIRKIKYKPKVKVEKYTESFKHMFGYYVAVAAVAIILTWGGFYSGLVDVLPQMAKSTIKKETTDKFNIVFSLSENIVNRTSNFINNFQISKLEEGLK
;
A
#
# COMPACT_ATOMS: atom_id res chain seq x y z
N MET A 1 16.76 -12.87 -2.63
CA MET A 1 15.36 -12.55 -2.94
C MET A 1 14.57 -13.85 -2.95
N LYS A 2 13.24 -13.83 -2.85
CA LYS A 2 12.47 -15.08 -2.93
C LYS A 2 12.30 -15.43 -4.40
N HIS A 3 12.84 -16.58 -4.81
CA HIS A 3 12.54 -17.20 -6.10
C HIS A 3 11.25 -18.00 -5.96
N TYR A 4 10.55 -18.17 -7.08
CA TYR A 4 9.34 -18.99 -7.15
C TYR A 4 9.68 -20.32 -7.81
N ASP A 5 9.15 -21.39 -7.23
CA ASP A 5 9.38 -22.75 -7.72
C ASP A 5 8.50 -23.07 -8.95
N GLU A 6 8.85 -24.11 -9.69
CA GLU A 6 8.09 -24.58 -10.87
C GLU A 6 6.59 -24.77 -10.59
N LEU A 7 6.25 -25.35 -9.43
CA LEU A 7 4.86 -25.57 -9.04
C LEU A 7 4.10 -24.26 -8.86
N GLU A 8 4.75 -23.23 -8.33
CA GLU A 8 4.13 -21.91 -8.18
C GLU A 8 3.87 -21.28 -9.55
N TRP A 9 4.79 -21.44 -10.51
CA TRP A 9 4.56 -20.97 -11.88
C TRP A 9 3.45 -21.74 -12.60
N ILE A 10 3.29 -23.04 -12.34
CA ILE A 10 2.16 -23.83 -12.86
C ILE A 10 0.84 -23.29 -12.29
N PHE A 11 0.74 -23.08 -10.97
CA PHE A 11 -0.46 -22.49 -10.35
C PHE A 11 -0.74 -21.07 -10.84
N TYR A 12 0.31 -20.30 -11.14
CA TYR A 12 0.18 -19.01 -11.79
C TYR A 12 -0.43 -19.14 -13.19
N LYS A 13 0.05 -20.07 -14.03
CA LYS A 13 -0.52 -20.34 -15.37
C LYS A 13 -1.99 -20.76 -15.30
N GLU A 14 -2.35 -21.56 -14.30
CA GLU A 14 -3.74 -21.99 -14.05
C GLU A 14 -4.64 -20.89 -13.46
N LYS A 15 -4.11 -19.69 -13.23
CA LYS A 15 -4.82 -18.56 -12.59
C LYS A 15 -5.37 -18.91 -11.20
N ALA A 16 -4.68 -19.77 -10.47
CA ALA A 16 -5.07 -20.23 -9.13
C ALA A 16 -4.80 -19.18 -8.03
N PHE A 17 -3.97 -18.17 -8.31
CA PHE A 17 -3.65 -17.09 -7.37
C PHE A 17 -4.56 -15.86 -7.51
N SER A 18 -4.58 -15.02 -6.46
CA SER A 18 -5.25 -13.72 -6.53
C SER A 18 -4.53 -12.79 -7.52
N LYS A 19 -5.24 -11.80 -8.05
CA LYS A 19 -4.68 -10.85 -9.02
C LYS A 19 -3.47 -10.10 -8.49
N GLU A 20 -3.49 -9.78 -7.19
CA GLU A 20 -2.39 -9.09 -6.50
C GLU A 20 -1.14 -9.97 -6.47
N LYS A 21 -1.29 -11.26 -6.18
CA LYS A 21 -0.17 -12.20 -6.15
C LYS A 21 0.35 -12.49 -7.56
N SER A 22 -0.52 -12.67 -8.54
CA SER A 22 -0.10 -12.79 -9.95
C SER A 22 0.70 -11.58 -10.41
N LYS A 23 0.30 -10.37 -10.04
CA LYS A 23 1.04 -9.14 -10.37
C LYS A 23 2.42 -9.08 -9.72
N GLU A 24 2.54 -9.47 -8.46
CA GLU A 24 3.83 -9.56 -7.78
C GLU A 24 4.77 -10.57 -8.47
N MET A 25 4.22 -11.71 -8.90
CA MET A 25 4.97 -12.73 -9.64
C MET A 25 5.40 -12.20 -11.02
N GLU A 26 4.52 -11.52 -11.75
CA GLU A 26 4.86 -10.86 -13.02
C GLU A 26 5.96 -9.81 -12.84
N GLU A 27 5.86 -8.96 -11.82
CA GLU A 27 6.88 -7.95 -11.50
C GLU A 27 8.24 -8.60 -11.24
N HIS A 28 8.26 -9.75 -10.56
CA HIS A 28 9.48 -10.50 -10.30
C HIS A 28 10.16 -11.02 -11.58
N LEU A 29 9.40 -11.41 -12.60
CA LEU A 29 9.96 -11.87 -13.88
C LEU A 29 10.77 -10.78 -14.59
N TYR A 30 10.46 -9.50 -14.38
CA TYR A 30 11.24 -8.40 -14.97
C TYR A 30 12.60 -8.18 -14.30
N GLU A 31 12.78 -8.70 -13.08
CA GLU A 31 13.97 -8.45 -12.26
C GLU A 31 14.83 -9.70 -12.04
N CYS A 32 14.31 -10.90 -12.33
CA CYS A 32 14.98 -12.17 -12.03
C CYS A 32 15.05 -13.10 -13.25
N ASP A 33 16.26 -13.22 -13.81
CA ASP A 33 16.55 -14.09 -14.96
C ASP A 33 16.30 -15.57 -14.65
N GLU A 34 16.63 -16.04 -13.45
CA GLU A 34 16.45 -17.44 -13.05
C GLU A 34 14.96 -17.84 -13.05
N CYS A 35 14.09 -17.00 -12.47
CA CYS A 35 12.65 -17.25 -12.50
C CYS A 35 12.06 -17.11 -13.90
N MET A 36 12.62 -16.24 -14.74
CA MET A 36 12.26 -16.14 -16.16
C MET A 36 12.59 -17.43 -16.91
N GLU A 37 13.79 -17.98 -16.73
CA GLU A 37 14.20 -19.24 -17.36
C GLU A 37 13.29 -20.40 -16.96
N ILE A 38 13.00 -20.53 -15.66
CA ILE A 38 12.05 -21.53 -15.16
C ILE A 38 10.68 -21.33 -15.81
N PHE A 39 10.14 -20.11 -15.79
CA PHE A 39 8.83 -19.81 -16.35
C PHE A 39 8.75 -20.15 -17.85
N LEU A 40 9.75 -19.78 -18.63
CA LEU A 40 9.82 -20.08 -20.07
C LEU A 40 9.97 -21.58 -20.33
N SER A 41 10.68 -22.31 -19.45
CA SER A 41 10.83 -23.76 -19.59
C SER A 41 9.51 -24.53 -19.44
N LEU A 42 8.52 -23.93 -18.78
CA LEU A 42 7.18 -24.50 -18.61
C LEU A 42 6.27 -24.33 -19.84
N ILE A 43 6.72 -23.64 -20.89
CA ILE A 43 5.97 -23.51 -22.14
C ILE A 43 6.22 -24.76 -22.98
N GLY A 44 5.20 -25.60 -23.09
CA GLY A 44 5.26 -26.85 -23.84
C GLY A 44 4.98 -26.69 -25.33
N SER A 45 5.26 -27.74 -26.11
CA SER A 45 4.98 -27.78 -27.55
C SER A 45 3.49 -27.61 -27.88
N GLU A 46 2.60 -28.15 -27.04
CA GLU A 46 1.14 -28.00 -27.22
C GLU A 46 0.70 -26.53 -27.22
N GLU A 47 1.27 -25.73 -26.32
CA GLU A 47 0.98 -24.29 -26.24
C GLU A 47 1.53 -23.55 -27.47
N ILE A 48 2.68 -23.98 -27.98
CA ILE A 48 3.28 -23.43 -29.21
C ILE A 48 2.41 -23.76 -30.42
N ASP A 49 1.98 -25.01 -30.58
CA ASP A 49 1.16 -25.46 -31.69
C ASP A 49 -0.21 -24.75 -31.69
N SER A 50 -0.84 -24.62 -30.51
CA SER A 50 -2.09 -23.88 -30.32
C SER A 50 -1.96 -22.39 -30.65
N ALA A 51 -0.82 -21.79 -30.29
CA ALA A 51 -0.53 -20.41 -30.67
C ALA A 51 -0.32 -20.27 -32.19
N GLU A 52 0.33 -21.22 -32.85
CA GLU A 52 0.52 -21.21 -34.31
C GLU A 52 -0.81 -21.33 -35.07
N GLU A 53 -1.76 -22.12 -34.58
CA GLU A 53 -3.10 -22.19 -35.17
C GLU A 53 -3.90 -20.89 -34.98
N THR A 54 -3.74 -20.24 -33.82
CA THR A 54 -4.47 -19.01 -33.48
C THR A 54 -3.90 -17.77 -34.19
N ILE A 55 -2.58 -17.73 -34.38
CA ILE A 55 -1.87 -16.56 -34.92
C ILE A 55 -1.76 -16.72 -36.44
N SER A 56 -2.31 -15.77 -37.19
CA SER A 56 -2.15 -15.73 -38.64
C SER A 56 -0.67 -15.64 -39.02
N SER A 57 -0.26 -16.38 -40.06
CA SER A 57 1.11 -16.35 -40.59
C SER A 57 1.60 -14.94 -41.00
N ASP A 58 0.68 -14.03 -41.34
CA ASP A 58 0.98 -12.64 -41.70
C ASP A 58 0.97 -11.68 -40.48
N PHE A 59 0.76 -12.18 -39.27
CA PHE A 59 0.65 -11.37 -38.06
C PHE A 59 1.86 -10.44 -37.85
N ASN A 60 3.07 -10.97 -37.97
CA ASN A 60 4.30 -10.20 -37.77
C ASN A 60 4.44 -9.08 -38.81
N HIS A 61 4.15 -9.37 -40.07
CA HIS A 61 4.25 -8.41 -41.15
C HIS A 61 3.18 -7.31 -41.02
N ARG A 62 1.92 -7.67 -40.75
CA ARG A 62 0.83 -6.71 -40.48
C ARG A 62 1.12 -5.81 -39.30
N THR A 63 1.57 -6.38 -38.18
CA THR A 63 1.91 -5.61 -36.97
C THR A 63 3.03 -4.61 -37.25
N MET A 64 4.07 -5.02 -37.97
CA MET A 64 5.17 -4.14 -38.35
C MET A 64 4.72 -3.03 -39.31
N GLU A 65 3.82 -3.34 -40.25
CA GLU A 65 3.23 -2.35 -41.14
C GLU A 65 2.41 -1.31 -40.37
N ASP A 66 1.62 -1.77 -39.39
CA ASP A 66 0.81 -0.90 -38.53
C ASP A 66 1.69 0.00 -37.64
N ILE A 67 2.77 -0.54 -37.05
CA ILE A 67 3.74 0.26 -36.29
C ILE A 67 4.33 1.37 -37.16
N ARG A 68 4.69 1.09 -38.42
CA ARG A 68 5.23 2.08 -39.35
C ARG A 68 4.21 3.16 -39.73
N LYS A 69 2.92 2.83 -39.76
CA LYS A 69 1.83 3.79 -40.00
C LYS A 69 1.58 4.73 -38.82
N ILE A 70 2.05 4.37 -37.62
CA ILE A 70 1.99 5.27 -36.45
C ILE A 70 2.93 6.46 -36.70
N LYS A 71 2.37 7.55 -37.21
CA LYS A 71 3.07 8.83 -37.26
C LYS A 71 3.35 9.26 -35.83
N TYR A 72 4.63 9.34 -35.47
CA TYR A 72 5.09 9.95 -34.23
C TYR A 72 4.50 11.36 -34.14
N LYS A 73 3.48 11.55 -33.28
CA LYS A 73 3.05 12.88 -32.88
C LYS A 73 4.10 13.38 -31.89
N PRO A 74 4.93 14.38 -32.24
CA PRO A 74 5.81 14.96 -31.25
C PRO A 74 4.93 15.41 -30.08
N LYS A 75 5.31 15.02 -28.86
CA LYS A 75 4.68 15.54 -27.65
C LYS A 75 4.66 17.05 -27.81
N VAL A 76 3.47 17.64 -27.86
CA VAL A 76 3.30 19.09 -27.83
C VAL A 76 4.16 19.56 -26.66
N LYS A 77 5.17 20.38 -26.94
CA LYS A 77 5.94 21.04 -25.87
C LYS A 77 4.93 21.90 -25.14
N VAL A 78 4.37 21.37 -24.05
CA VAL A 78 3.57 22.16 -23.15
C VAL A 78 4.56 23.16 -22.56
N GLU A 79 4.50 24.41 -22.99
CA GLU A 79 5.19 25.51 -22.33
C GLU A 79 4.73 25.52 -20.88
N LYS A 80 5.50 24.88 -20.01
CA LYS A 80 5.16 24.72 -18.60
C LYS A 80 6.00 25.69 -17.78
N TYR A 81 5.26 26.50 -17.02
CA TYR A 81 5.61 27.05 -15.72
C TYR A 81 6.71 28.13 -15.69
N THR A 82 6.30 29.39 -15.81
CA THR A 82 7.11 30.52 -15.31
C THR A 82 6.35 31.38 -14.30
N GLU A 83 5.03 31.48 -14.38
CA GLU A 83 4.24 32.32 -13.46
C GLU A 83 3.95 31.63 -12.11
N SER A 84 3.53 30.36 -12.10
CA SER A 84 3.14 29.67 -10.86
C SER A 84 4.31 29.41 -9.89
N PHE A 85 5.54 29.22 -10.40
CA PHE A 85 6.72 29.01 -9.56
C PHE A 85 7.12 30.28 -8.79
N LYS A 86 6.98 31.47 -9.41
CA LYS A 86 7.26 32.76 -8.75
C LYS A 86 6.31 32.99 -7.57
N HIS A 87 5.03 32.64 -7.73
CA HIS A 87 4.05 32.74 -6.66
C HIS A 87 4.37 31.78 -5.50
N MET A 88 4.67 30.50 -5.77
CA MET A 88 5.09 29.56 -4.71
C MET A 88 6.35 30.01 -3.98
N PHE A 89 7.36 30.52 -4.71
CA PHE A 89 8.58 31.01 -4.09
C PHE A 89 8.33 32.23 -3.18
N GLY A 90 7.50 33.17 -3.63
CA GLY A 90 7.10 34.33 -2.81
C GLY A 90 6.39 33.93 -1.52
N TYR A 91 5.45 32.98 -1.59
CA TYR A 91 4.77 32.44 -0.40
C TYR A 91 5.74 31.75 0.56
N TYR A 92 6.66 30.93 0.03
CA TYR A 92 7.65 30.23 0.87
C TYR A 92 8.58 31.21 1.58
N VAL A 93 9.06 32.24 0.88
CA VAL A 93 9.90 33.29 1.46
C VAL A 93 9.16 34.06 2.55
N ALA A 94 7.89 34.42 2.34
CA ALA A 94 7.10 35.11 3.35
C ALA A 94 6.90 34.26 4.62
N VAL A 95 6.56 32.98 4.47
CA VAL A 95 6.39 32.05 5.60
C VAL A 95 7.72 31.84 6.34
N ALA A 96 8.82 31.63 5.61
CA ALA A 96 10.14 31.44 6.20
C ALA A 96 10.61 32.69 6.97
N ALA A 97 10.39 33.90 6.42
CA ALA A 97 10.72 35.15 7.10
C ALA A 97 9.95 35.30 8.42
N VAL A 98 8.64 35.01 8.42
CA VAL A 98 7.82 35.03 9.64
C VAL A 98 8.35 34.02 10.66
N ALA A 99 8.65 32.79 10.24
CA ALA A 99 9.17 31.75 11.13
C ALA A 99 10.51 32.16 11.76
N ILE A 100 11.43 32.74 10.99
CA ILE A 100 12.73 33.22 11.48
C ILE A 100 12.53 34.38 12.47
N ILE A 101 11.67 35.36 12.16
CA ILE A 101 11.38 36.49 13.05
C ILE A 101 10.77 36.00 14.36
N LEU A 102 9.82 35.06 14.32
CA LEU A 102 9.19 34.51 15.52
C LEU A 102 10.19 33.69 16.37
N THR A 103 11.07 32.95 15.71
CA THR A 103 12.10 32.14 16.38
C THR A 103 13.16 33.03 17.02
N TRP A 104 13.69 34.01 16.28
CA TRP A 104 14.72 34.91 16.79
C TRP A 104 14.17 35.91 17.80
N GLY A 105 12.92 36.35 17.63
CA GLY A 105 12.22 37.23 18.56
C GLY A 105 11.80 36.56 19.88
N GLY A 106 12.09 35.27 20.08
CA GLY A 106 11.83 34.57 21.34
C GLY A 106 10.33 34.35 21.63
N PHE A 107 9.45 34.42 20.62
CA PHE A 107 8.01 34.24 20.79
C PHE A 107 7.68 32.87 21.41
N TYR A 108 8.42 31.83 21.02
CA TYR A 108 8.27 30.48 21.56
C TYR A 108 8.72 30.37 23.03
N SER A 109 9.64 31.22 23.51
CA SER A 109 10.03 31.27 24.92
C SER A 109 8.86 31.67 25.82
N GLY A 110 8.04 32.63 25.37
CA GLY A 110 6.82 33.02 26.10
C GLY A 110 5.78 31.89 26.17
N LEU A 111 5.65 31.06 25.13
CA LEU A 111 4.73 29.93 25.15
C LEU A 111 5.18 28.82 26.11
N VAL A 112 6.48 28.52 26.17
CA VAL A 112 7.01 27.48 27.09
C VAL A 112 6.98 27.91 28.55
N ASP A 113 6.96 29.21 28.85
CA ASP A 113 6.79 29.72 30.22
C ASP A 113 5.31 29.72 30.68
N VAL A 114 4.38 29.83 29.73
CA VAL A 114 2.93 29.82 30.00
C VAL A 114 2.39 28.38 30.06
N LEU A 115 3.02 27.41 29.38
CA LEU A 115 2.66 25.99 29.42
C LEU A 115 2.66 25.38 30.84
N PRO A 116 3.66 25.62 31.72
CA PRO A 116 3.63 25.18 33.11
C PRO A 116 2.49 25.80 33.93
N GLN A 117 2.10 27.04 33.63
CA GLN A 117 1.03 27.75 34.34
C GLN A 117 -0.35 27.26 33.91
N MET A 118 -0.54 26.97 32.61
CA MET A 118 -1.76 26.36 32.09
C MET A 118 -1.88 24.86 32.43
N ALA A 119 -0.78 24.12 32.45
CA ALA A 119 -0.77 22.74 32.93
C ALA A 119 -1.11 22.68 34.43
N LYS A 120 -0.58 23.61 35.26
CA LYS A 120 -0.94 23.70 36.68
C LYS A 120 -2.42 24.04 36.90
N SER A 121 -3.04 24.85 36.04
CA SER A 121 -4.47 25.18 36.15
C SER A 121 -5.40 24.08 35.63
N THR A 122 -4.97 23.27 34.66
CA THR A 122 -5.73 22.11 34.16
C THR A 122 -5.56 20.85 35.01
N ILE A 123 -4.38 20.60 35.60
CA ILE A 123 -4.14 19.41 36.46
C ILE A 123 -4.98 19.44 37.74
N LYS A 124 -5.44 20.61 38.20
CA LYS A 124 -6.30 20.70 39.40
C LYS A 124 -7.76 20.26 39.16
N LYS A 125 -8.17 19.90 37.93
CA LYS A 125 -9.60 19.65 37.64
C LYS A 125 -9.99 18.39 36.85
N GLU A 126 -9.08 17.53 36.37
CA GLU A 126 -9.49 16.48 35.40
C GLU A 126 -8.86 15.06 35.51
N THR A 127 -8.28 14.65 36.65
CA THR A 127 -7.60 13.33 36.75
C THR A 127 -8.33 12.23 37.53
N THR A 128 -9.68 12.24 37.60
CA THR A 128 -10.41 11.17 38.30
C THR A 128 -11.45 10.40 37.48
N ASP A 129 -11.97 10.92 36.36
CA ASP A 129 -13.12 10.27 35.69
C ASP A 129 -12.75 9.45 34.43
N LYS A 130 -11.70 9.84 33.69
CA LYS A 130 -11.42 9.23 32.38
C LYS A 130 -10.74 7.86 32.44
N PHE A 131 -10.02 7.55 33.54
CA PHE A 131 -9.30 6.29 33.69
C PHE A 131 -10.21 5.11 34.09
N ASN A 132 -11.27 5.38 34.88
CA ASN A 132 -12.26 4.38 35.29
C ASN A 132 -13.10 3.86 34.11
N ILE A 133 -13.37 4.72 33.12
CA ILE A 133 -14.17 4.33 31.95
C ILE A 133 -13.39 3.37 31.05
N VAL A 134 -12.09 3.60 30.82
CA VAL A 134 -11.26 2.71 30.00
C VAL A 134 -11.02 1.36 30.68
N PHE A 135 -10.80 1.37 32.00
CA PHE A 135 -10.59 0.14 32.77
C PHE A 135 -11.85 -0.74 32.83
N SER A 136 -13.02 -0.15 33.11
CA SER A 136 -14.29 -0.89 33.17
C SER A 136 -14.70 -1.47 31.81
N LEU A 137 -14.38 -0.80 30.70
CA LEU A 137 -14.67 -1.29 29.35
C LEU A 137 -13.81 -2.51 29.00
N SER A 138 -12.53 -2.51 29.41
CA SER A 138 -11.64 -3.66 29.27
C SER A 138 -12.10 -4.85 30.12
N GLU A 139 -12.50 -4.62 31.36
CA GLU A 139 -12.98 -5.66 32.27
C GLU A 139 -14.25 -6.34 31.72
N ASN A 140 -15.17 -5.55 31.16
CA ASN A 140 -16.42 -6.07 30.60
C ASN A 140 -16.19 -6.90 29.32
N ILE A 141 -15.20 -6.53 28.48
CA ILE A 141 -14.81 -7.32 27.30
C ILE A 141 -14.22 -8.66 27.74
N VAL A 142 -13.26 -8.64 28.66
CA VAL A 142 -12.60 -9.86 29.16
C VAL A 142 -13.61 -10.82 29.80
N ASN A 143 -14.55 -10.29 30.59
CA ASN A 143 -15.55 -11.11 31.26
C ASN A 143 -16.55 -11.73 30.26
N ARG A 144 -16.91 -11.00 29.19
CA ARG A 144 -17.73 -11.56 28.08
C ARG A 144 -16.98 -12.65 27.31
N THR A 145 -15.70 -12.47 27.03
CA THR A 145 -14.88 -13.47 26.34
C THR A 145 -14.69 -14.72 27.20
N SER A 146 -14.46 -14.55 28.51
CA SER A 146 -14.32 -15.68 29.45
C SER A 146 -15.62 -16.50 29.53
N ASN A 147 -16.77 -15.84 29.68
CA ASN A 147 -18.06 -16.52 29.69
C ASN A 147 -18.38 -17.22 28.35
N PHE A 148 -17.99 -16.62 27.22
CA PHE A 148 -18.14 -17.25 25.91
C PHE A 148 -17.28 -18.51 25.78
N ILE A 149 -16.01 -18.47 26.19
CA ILE A 149 -15.10 -19.63 26.15
C ILE A 149 -15.62 -20.76 27.05
N ASN A 150 -16.04 -20.41 28.27
CA ASN A 150 -16.60 -21.38 29.21
C ASN A 150 -17.90 -22.00 28.66
N ASN A 151 -18.79 -21.21 28.07
CA ASN A 151 -20.03 -21.73 27.47
C ASN A 151 -19.75 -22.59 26.21
N PHE A 152 -18.76 -22.24 25.39
CA PHE A 152 -18.35 -23.06 24.25
C PHE A 152 -17.79 -24.42 24.67
N GLN A 153 -17.10 -24.46 25.81
CA GLN A 153 -16.55 -25.70 26.33
C GLN A 153 -17.64 -26.60 26.94
N ILE A 154 -18.68 -26.01 27.56
CA ILE A 154 -19.83 -26.74 28.09
C ILE A 154 -20.74 -27.26 26.96
N SER A 155 -21.02 -26.47 25.92
CA SER A 155 -21.88 -26.90 24.80
C SER A 155 -21.26 -28.05 23.99
N LYS A 156 -19.92 -28.08 23.87
CA LYS A 156 -19.22 -29.16 23.16
C LYS A 156 -19.20 -30.49 23.92
N LEU A 157 -19.49 -30.48 25.23
CA LEU A 157 -19.51 -31.68 26.08
C LEU A 157 -20.89 -32.36 26.07
N GLU A 158 -21.98 -31.60 25.87
CA GLU A 158 -23.34 -32.16 25.73
C GLU A 158 -23.62 -32.77 24.34
N GLU A 159 -22.96 -32.30 23.27
CA GLU A 159 -23.11 -32.87 21.92
C GLU A 159 -22.29 -34.17 21.70
N GLY A 160 -21.44 -34.55 22.65
CA GLY A 160 -20.65 -35.79 22.61
C GLY A 160 -21.27 -36.98 23.37
N LEU A 161 -22.47 -36.83 23.93
CA LEU A 161 -23.15 -37.84 24.76
C LEU A 161 -24.60 -38.12 24.33
N LYS A 162 -24.93 -37.91 23.04
CA LYS A 162 -26.16 -38.41 22.41
C LYS A 162 -25.89 -39.07 21.08
#